data_AF-A0A2V8HEZ2-F1
#
_entry.id   AF-A0A2V8HEZ2-F1
#
_cell.length_a   1.000
_cell.length_b   1.000
_cell.length_c   1.000
_cell.angle_alpha   90.00
_cell.angle_beta   90.00
_cell.angle_gamma   90.00
#
_symmetry.space_group_name_H-M   'P 1'
#
loop_
_entity.id
_entity.type
_entity.pdbx_description
1 polymer ?
#
loop_
_entity_poly.entity_id
_entity_poly.type
_entity_poly.pdbx_seq_one_letter_code
_entity_poly.pdbx_strand_id
1 'polypeptide(L)'
;MKFPTWRSDRRELTWLLVLLGLATLLFIFVKLAGEVMEGDTQAFDTHVLRALRETNDAATPIGPRWLSGVAMDLTALGGPTVIGLLVFSITVFLLLQGMSRHAL
;
A
#
# COMPACT_ATOMS: atom_id res chain seq x y z
N MET A 1 -16.42 43.84 -16.95
CA MET A 1 -15.33 42.89 -16.61
C MET A 1 -15.99 41.55 -16.31
N LYS A 2 -15.98 40.61 -17.26
CA LYS A 2 -16.78 39.36 -17.17
C LYS A 2 -16.07 38.36 -16.27
N PHE A 3 -16.64 38.07 -15.09
CA PHE A 3 -16.31 36.87 -14.31
C PHE A 3 -17.42 35.84 -14.51
N PRO A 4 -17.18 34.76 -15.27
CA PRO A 4 -17.85 33.50 -14.97
C PRO A 4 -17.04 32.25 -15.38
N THR A 5 -16.58 31.46 -14.41
CA THR A 5 -16.04 30.09 -14.64
C THR A 5 -16.52 29.08 -13.58
N TRP A 6 -17.81 29.12 -13.21
CA TRP A 6 -18.46 28.20 -12.25
C TRP A 6 -18.43 26.70 -12.62
N ARG A 7 -17.82 26.30 -13.74
CA ARG A 7 -17.68 24.89 -14.16
C ARG A 7 -16.27 24.33 -13.98
N SER A 8 -15.24 25.18 -13.81
CA SER A 8 -13.87 24.74 -13.52
C SER A 8 -13.59 24.58 -12.03
N ASP A 9 -14.38 25.25 -11.20
CA ASP A 9 -14.26 25.31 -9.73
C ASP A 9 -14.17 23.93 -9.07
N ARG A 10 -15.03 22.99 -9.48
CA ARG A 10 -15.05 21.62 -8.93
C ARG A 10 -13.78 20.83 -9.27
N ARG A 11 -13.22 21.02 -10.46
CA ARG A 11 -12.01 20.30 -10.90
C ARG A 11 -10.76 20.86 -10.25
N GLU A 12 -10.67 22.18 -10.14
CA GLU A 12 -9.58 22.86 -9.43
C GLU A 12 -9.58 22.48 -7.95
N LEU A 13 -10.74 22.50 -7.29
CA LEU A 13 -10.89 22.02 -5.91
C LEU A 13 -10.52 20.54 -5.78
N THR A 14 -10.89 19.69 -6.74
CA THR A 14 -10.51 18.27 -6.72
C THR A 14 -9.00 18.10 -6.77
N TRP A 15 -8.31 18.79 -7.67
CA TRP A 15 -6.85 18.72 -7.77
C TRP A 15 -6.16 19.29 -6.53
N LEU A 16 -6.67 20.39 -5.97
CA LEU A 16 -6.17 20.96 -4.73
C LEU A 16 -6.33 19.98 -3.56
N LEU A 17 -7.47 19.30 -3.45
CA LEU A 17 -7.69 18.27 -2.43
C LEU A 17 -6.80 17.04 -2.63
N VAL A 18 -6.58 16.61 -3.87
CA VAL A 18 -5.66 15.51 -4.19
C VAL A 18 -4.23 15.88 -3.81
N LEU A 19 -3.77 17.07 -4.19
CA LEU A 19 -2.43 17.57 -3.83
C LEU A 19 -2.27 17.74 -2.33
N LEU A 20 -3.28 18.28 -1.65
CA LEU A 20 -3.30 18.39 -0.19
C LEU A 20 -3.23 17.01 0.47
N GLY A 21 -4.01 16.05 -0.01
CA GLY A 21 -3.99 14.67 0.48
C GLY A 21 -2.62 14.01 0.29
N LEU A 22 -2.03 14.15 -0.89
CA LEU A 22 -0.70 13.62 -1.20
C LEU A 22 0.38 14.27 -0.33
N ALA A 23 0.36 15.60 -0.19
CA ALA A 23 1.30 16.33 0.66
C ALA A 23 1.16 15.93 2.13
N THR A 24 -0.08 15.75 2.61
CA THR A 24 -0.35 15.31 3.99
C THR A 24 0.16 13.89 4.22
N LEU A 25 -0.11 12.95 3.30
CA LEU A 25 0.40 11.58 3.37
C LEU A 25 1.93 11.55 3.38
N LEU A 26 2.56 12.34 2.52
CA LEU A 26 4.02 12.41 2.42
C LEU A 26 4.64 13.05 3.67
N PHE A 27 4.01 14.09 4.22
CA PHE A 27 4.43 14.71 5.48
C PHE A 27 4.33 13.74 6.65
N ILE A 28 3.20 13.02 6.78
CA ILE A 28 3.01 11.98 7.80
C ILE A 28 4.09 10.90 7.65
N PHE A 29 4.35 10.44 6.42
CA PHE A 29 5.37 9.43 6.15
C PHE A 29 6.77 9.88 6.57
N VAL A 30 7.18 11.10 6.20
CA VAL A 30 8.51 11.64 6.56
C VAL A 30 8.64 11.81 8.08
N LYS A 31 7.61 12.32 8.74
CA LYS A 31 7.57 12.45 10.21
C LYS A 31 7.75 11.09 10.88
N LEU A 32 6.98 10.10 10.44
CA LEU A 32 7.05 8.74 10.97
C LEU A 32 8.42 8.08 10.71
N ALA A 33 8.97 8.27 9.50
CA ALA A 33 10.30 7.77 9.18
C ALA A 33 11.38 8.39 10.08
N GLY A 34 11.26 9.67 10.42
CA GLY A 34 12.12 10.34 11.41
C GLY A 34 12.04 9.66 12.78
N GLU A 35 10.83 9.45 13.30
CA GLU A 35 10.62 8.77 14.59
C GLU A 35 11.20 7.34 14.61
N VAL A 36 11.09 6.61 13.49
CA VAL A 36 11.68 5.27 13.33
C VAL A 36 13.21 5.33 13.31
N MET A 37 13.80 6.32 12.65
CA MET A 37 15.26 6.49 12.60
C MET A 37 15.84 6.93 13.94
N GLU A 38 15.10 7.74 14.70
CA GLU A 38 15.48 8.19 16.05
C GLU A 38 15.38 7.05 17.08
N GLY A 39 14.64 5.98 16.78
CA GLY A 39 14.53 4.79 17.61
C GLY A 39 13.42 4.86 18.68
N ASP A 40 12.66 5.96 18.73
CA ASP A 40 11.54 6.11 19.67
C ASP A 40 10.42 5.08 19.40
N THR A 41 10.24 4.66 18.14
CA THR A 41 9.29 3.58 17.81
C THR A 41 9.82 2.19 18.14
N GLN A 42 11.13 2.02 18.32
CA GLN A 42 11.75 0.71 18.50
C GLN A 42 11.28 0.03 19.79
N ALA A 43 11.07 0.78 20.86
CA ALA A 43 10.54 0.24 22.13
C ALA A 43 9.10 -0.27 21.95
N PHE A 44 8.27 0.47 21.22
CA PHE A 44 6.91 0.07 20.88
C PHE A 44 6.91 -1.17 19.97
N ASP A 45 7.70 -1.16 18.89
CA ASP A 45 7.80 -2.29 17.94
C ASP A 45 8.27 -3.56 18.65
N THR A 46 9.26 -3.44 19.53
CA THR A 46 9.76 -4.56 20.33
C THR A 46 8.68 -5.08 21.29
N HIS A 47 7.89 -4.18 21.88
CA HIS A 47 6.80 -4.57 22.77
C HIS A 47 5.70 -5.33 22.01
N VAL A 48 5.31 -4.84 20.84
CA VAL A 48 4.33 -5.51 19.97
C VAL A 48 4.85 -6.86 19.48
N LEU A 49 6.10 -6.93 19.01
CA LEU A 49 6.71 -8.19 18.55
C LEU A 49 6.79 -9.23 19.67
N ARG A 50 7.10 -8.82 20.91
CA ARG A 50 7.10 -9.70 22.08
C ARG A 50 5.69 -10.14 22.47
N ALA A 51 4.69 -9.27 22.34
CA ALA A 51 3.30 -9.64 22.59
C ALA A 51 2.78 -10.70 21.59
N LEU A 52 3.36 -10.75 20.39
CA LEU A 52 3.03 -11.73 19.35
C LEU A 52 3.91 -12.98 19.37
N ARG A 53 4.83 -13.13 20.32
CA ARG A 53 5.80 -14.26 20.39
C ARG A 53 5.77 -14.96 21.73
N GLU A 54 6.00 -16.26 21.72
CA GLU A 54 6.06 -17.03 22.96
C GLU A 54 7.21 -16.56 23.84
N THR A 55 6.97 -16.50 25.16
CA THR A 55 7.96 -15.99 26.11
C THR A 55 9.20 -16.89 26.23
N ASN A 56 9.04 -18.19 25.92
CA ASN A 56 10.12 -19.19 26.00
C ASN A 56 10.89 -19.37 24.68
N ASP A 57 10.29 -19.01 23.54
CA ASP A 57 10.94 -19.09 22.24
C ASP A 57 10.47 -17.96 21.32
N ALA A 58 11.35 -16.99 21.10
CA ALA A 58 11.09 -15.83 20.25
C ALA A 58 10.96 -16.18 18.76
N ALA A 59 11.30 -17.41 18.34
CA ALA A 59 11.03 -17.88 16.97
C ALA A 59 9.58 -18.33 16.77
N THR A 60 8.85 -18.57 17.87
CA THR A 60 7.50 -19.15 17.83
C THR A 60 6.45 -18.04 18.02
N PRO A 61 5.65 -17.72 16.99
CA PRO A 61 4.58 -16.73 17.10
C PRO A 61 3.39 -17.28 17.92
N ILE A 62 2.77 -16.42 18.72
CA ILE A 62 1.55 -16.73 19.47
C ILE A 62 0.36 -16.68 18.51
N GLY A 63 -0.32 -17.82 18.34
CA GLY A 63 -1.56 -17.90 17.59
C GLY A 63 -1.97 -19.33 17.22
N PRO A 64 -3.17 -19.53 16.66
CA PRO A 64 -3.59 -20.82 16.12
C PRO A 64 -2.65 -21.26 14.98
N ARG A 65 -2.36 -22.56 14.90
CA ARG A 65 -1.45 -23.14 13.88
C ARG A 65 -1.78 -22.79 12.43
N TRP A 66 -3.04 -22.49 12.13
CA TRP A 66 -3.46 -22.10 10.78
C TRP A 66 -3.10 -20.66 10.42
N LEU A 67 -2.96 -19.76 11.41
CA LEU A 67 -2.78 -18.33 11.18
C LEU A 67 -1.43 -18.02 10.54
N SER A 68 -0.36 -18.69 10.99
CA SER A 68 0.97 -18.52 10.40
C SER A 68 1.02 -18.98 8.94
N GLY A 69 0.31 -20.07 8.60
CA GLY A 69 0.19 -20.53 7.22
C GLY A 69 -0.53 -19.52 6.34
N VAL A 70 -1.68 -19.01 6.78
CA VAL A 70 -2.44 -17.99 6.03
C VAL A 70 -1.62 -16.70 5.84
N ALA A 71 -0.91 -16.24 6.88
CA ALA A 71 -0.05 -15.06 6.77
C ALA A 71 1.11 -15.28 5.77
N MET A 72 1.70 -16.48 5.75
CA MET A 72 2.74 -16.85 4.79
C MET A 72 2.19 -16.87 3.36
N ASP A 73 1.00 -17.43 3.14
CA ASP A 73 0.40 -17.51 1.80
C ASP A 73 0.04 -16.10 1.27
N LEU A 74 -0.54 -15.24 2.12
CA LEU A 74 -0.88 -13.87 1.75
C LEU A 74 0.36 -13.04 1.40
N THR A 75 1.45 -13.19 2.16
CA THR A 75 2.71 -12.49 1.87
C THR A 75 3.42 -13.06 0.64
N ALA A 76 3.27 -14.36 0.35
CA ALA A 76 3.75 -14.96 -0.89
C ALA A 76 3.04 -14.40 -2.13
N LEU A 77 1.74 -14.10 -2.05
CA LEU A 77 1.00 -13.42 -3.14
C LEU A 77 1.56 -12.01 -3.44
N GLY A 78 2.07 -11.33 -2.42
CA GLY A 78 2.72 -10.02 -2.56
C GLY A 78 4.15 -10.07 -3.11
N GLY A 79 4.69 -11.27 -3.36
CA GLY A 79 6.05 -11.43 -3.86
C GLY A 79 6.23 -10.90 -5.30
N PRO A 80 7.45 -10.45 -5.66
CA PRO A 80 7.73 -9.86 -6.97
C PRO A 80 7.45 -10.85 -8.12
N THR A 81 7.66 -12.14 -7.90
CA THR A 81 7.38 -13.19 -8.88
C THR A 81 5.89 -13.31 -9.18
N VAL A 82 5.04 -13.38 -8.14
CA VAL A 82 3.58 -13.54 -8.31
C VAL A 82 2.97 -12.28 -8.91
N ILE A 83 3.33 -11.10 -8.40
CA ILE A 83 2.90 -9.83 -8.96
C ILE A 83 3.35 -9.69 -10.41
N GLY A 84 4.61 -10.03 -10.71
CA GLY A 84 5.15 -9.98 -12.07
C GLY A 84 4.38 -10.86 -13.05
N LEU A 85 4.09 -12.10 -12.66
CA LEU A 85 3.27 -13.02 -13.47
C LEU A 85 1.84 -12.50 -13.67
N LEU A 86 1.23 -11.96 -12.61
CA LEU A 86 -0.12 -11.39 -12.69
C LEU A 86 -0.17 -10.19 -13.63
N VAL A 87 0.76 -9.23 -13.47
CA VAL A 87 0.89 -8.05 -14.34
C VAL A 87 1.15 -8.49 -15.79
N PHE A 88 2.05 -9.45 -16.01
CA PHE A 88 2.33 -10.00 -17.33
C PHE A 88 1.08 -10.64 -17.95
N SER A 89 0.37 -11.48 -17.21
CA SER A 89 -0.84 -12.15 -17.67
C SER A 89 -1.95 -11.16 -18.06
N ILE A 90 -2.18 -10.13 -17.23
CA ILE A 90 -3.13 -9.05 -17.52
C ILE A 90 -2.70 -8.26 -18.76
N THR A 91 -1.41 -7.94 -18.87
CA THR A 91 -0.86 -7.21 -20.02
C THR A 91 -1.08 -8.00 -21.31
N VAL A 92 -0.74 -9.29 -21.31
CA VAL A 92 -0.96 -10.19 -22.47
C VAL A 92 -2.44 -10.28 -22.81
N PHE A 93 -3.31 -10.46 -21.81
CA PHE A 93 -4.75 -10.51 -22.01
C PHE A 93 -5.31 -9.22 -22.62
N LEU A 94 -4.87 -8.06 -22.15
CA LEU A 94 -5.27 -6.76 -22.70
C LEU A 94 -4.74 -6.55 -24.12
N LEU A 95 -3.51 -6.97 -24.43
CA LEU A 95 -2.96 -6.92 -25.79
C LEU A 95 -3.77 -7.80 -26.76
N LEU A 96 -4.15 -9.01 -26.32
CA LEU A 96 -4.99 -9.91 -27.12
C LEU A 96 -6.40 -9.33 -27.33
N GLN A 97 -7.00 -8.69 -26.33
CA GLN A 97 -8.30 -8.01 -26.48
C GLN A 97 -8.23 -6.71 -27.29
N GLY A 98 -7.12 -5.97 -27.19
CA GLY A 98 -6.89 -4.69 -27.87
C GLY A 98 -6.83 -4.82 -29.40
N MET A 99 -6.48 -6.00 -29.93
CA MET A 99 -6.58 -6.28 -31.37
C MET A 99 -8.03 -6.38 -31.88
N SER A 100 -9.03 -6.52 -31.00
CA SER A 100 -10.44 -6.65 -31.40
C SER A 100 -11.24 -5.36 -31.34
N ARG A 101 -10.64 -4.23 -30.90
CA ARG A 101 -11.37 -2.97 -30.64
C ARG A 101 -10.81 -1.71 -31.30
N HIS A 102 -9.80 -1.83 -32.17
CA HIS A 102 -9.30 -0.70 -32.98
C HIS A 102 -9.75 -0.72 -34.45
N ALA A 103 -10.80 -1.47 -34.79
CA ALA A 103 -11.31 -1.59 -36.16
C ALA A 103 -12.84 -1.42 -36.29
N LEU A 104 -13.47 -0.59 -35.46
CA LEU A 104 -14.84 -0.08 -35.70
C LEU A 104 -14.94 1.40 -35.31
#